data_AF-A0A2N2S7G3-F1
#
_entry.id   AF-A0A2N2S7G3-F1
#
_cell.length_a   1.000
_cell.length_b   1.000
_cell.length_c   1.000
_cell.angle_alpha   90.00
_cell.angle_beta   90.00
_cell.angle_gamma   90.00
#
_symmetry.space_group_name_H-M   'P 1'
#
loop_
_entity.id
_entity.type
_entity.pdbx_description
1 polymer ?
#
loop_
_entity_poly.entity_id
_entity_poly.type
_entity_poly.pdbx_seq_one_letter_code
_entity_poly.pdbx_strand_id
1 'polypeptide(L)' 'MNIRFRPKLLDTLHGYERVGFTQDLSSGITVGVLALPLAMAFAIASGMSPTAGIWTAIVAGLLISLLGGSRV' A
#
# COMPACT_ATOMS: atom_id res chain seq x y z
N MET A 1 16.78 23.75 1.41
CA MET A 1 16.23 22.48 0.87
C MET A 1 14.71 22.57 0.89
N ASN A 2 14.06 22.80 -0.26
CA ASN A 2 12.60 22.83 -0.35
C ASN A 2 12.08 21.40 -0.50
N ILE A 3 11.78 20.74 0.61
CA ILE A 3 11.14 19.42 0.60
C ILE A 3 9.66 19.66 0.27
N ARG A 4 9.32 19.66 -1.03
CA ARG A 4 7.92 19.84 -1.46
C ARG A 4 7.18 18.51 -1.32
N PHE A 5 6.76 18.20 -0.10
CA PHE A 5 5.93 17.03 0.19
C PHE A 5 4.52 17.27 -0.37
N ARG A 6 4.18 16.58 -1.47
CA ARG A 6 2.84 16.58 -2.08
C ARG A 6 2.41 15.14 -2.35
N PRO A 7 1.54 14.56 -1.50
CA PRO A 7 1.07 13.20 -1.71
C PRO A 7 0.28 13.11 -3.00
N LYS A 8 0.53 12.07 -3.78
CA LYS A 8 -0.05 11.91 -5.12
C LYS A 8 -1.56 11.70 -5.08
N LEU A 9 -2.06 11.20 -3.95
CA LEU A 9 -3.48 11.04 -3.66
C LEU A 9 -4.28 12.33 -3.92
N LEU A 10 -3.76 13.49 -3.53
CA LEU A 10 -4.44 14.77 -3.74
C LEU A 10 -4.57 15.14 -5.21
N ASP A 11 -3.62 14.72 -6.05
CA ASP A 11 -3.68 14.94 -7.49
C ASP A 11 -4.62 13.93 -8.17
N THR A 12 -4.60 12.66 -7.73
CA THR A 12 -5.31 11.56 -8.40
C THR A 12 -6.78 11.45 -8.04
N LEU A 13 -7.20 12.07 -6.94
CA LEU A 13 -8.62 12.18 -6.57
C LEU A 13 -9.39 13.13 -7.52
N HIS A 14 -8.72 14.10 -8.14
CA HIS A 14 -9.36 15.00 -9.11
C HIS A 14 -9.64 14.25 -10.42
N GLY A 15 -10.93 14.03 -10.71
CA GLY A 15 -11.37 13.33 -11.92
C GLY A 15 -11.34 11.81 -11.83
N TYR A 16 -11.41 11.24 -10.62
CA TYR A 16 -11.41 9.79 -10.42
C TYR A 16 -12.68 9.14 -10.99
N GLU A 17 -12.52 8.20 -11.93
CA GLU A 17 -13.62 7.53 -12.62
C GLU A 17 -13.96 6.15 -12.01
N ARG A 18 -15.22 5.72 -12.17
CA ARG A 18 -15.70 4.41 -11.70
C ARG A 18 -14.94 3.23 -12.32
N VAL A 19 -14.47 3.37 -13.56
CA VAL A 19 -13.68 2.34 -14.24
C VAL A 19 -12.33 2.18 -13.54
N GLY A 20 -11.66 3.30 -13.21
CA GLY A 20 -10.42 3.31 -12.43
C GLY A 20 -10.58 2.63 -11.08
N PHE A 21 -11.70 2.88 -10.38
CA PHE A 21 -12.00 2.21 -9.11
C PHE A 21 -12.02 0.68 -9.22
N THR A 22 -12.71 0.13 -10.22
CA THR A 22 -12.78 -1.32 -10.39
C THR A 22 -11.42 -1.95 -10.71
N GLN A 23 -10.60 -1.24 -11.49
CA GLN A 23 -9.25 -1.67 -11.82
C GLN A 23 -8.35 -1.64 -10.58
N ASP A 24 -8.35 -0.53 -9.83
CA ASP A 24 -7.56 -0.36 -8.60
C ASP A 24 -7.97 -1.36 -7.51
N LEU A 25 -9.26 -1.69 -7.41
CA LEU A 25 -9.73 -2.72 -6.48
C LEU A 25 -9.23 -4.11 -6.87
N SER A 26 -9.30 -4.46 -8.17
CA SER A 26 -8.86 -5.77 -8.65
C SER A 26 -7.33 -5.96 -8.52
N SER A 27 -6.55 -4.90 -8.77
CA SER A 27 -5.09 -4.93 -8.58
C SER A 27 -4.75 -5.00 -7.10
N GLY A 28 -5.44 -4.23 -6.24
CA GLY A 28 -5.25 -4.25 -4.79
C GLY A 28 -5.51 -5.63 -4.18
N ILE A 29 -6.55 -6.33 -4.61
CA ILE A 29 -6.83 -7.71 -4.16
C ILE A 29 -5.69 -8.64 -4.60
N THR A 30 -5.29 -8.57 -5.87
CA THR A 30 -4.23 -9.43 -6.43
C THR A 30 -2.91 -9.24 -5.69
N VAL A 31 -2.48 -7.98 -5.51
CA VAL A 31 -1.25 -7.64 -4.81
C VAL A 31 -1.36 -7.98 -3.32
N GLY A 32 -2.51 -7.77 -2.69
CA GLY A 32 -2.76 -8.11 -1.29
C GLY A 32 -2.57 -9.60 -1.01
N VAL A 33 -3.11 -10.47 -1.87
CA VAL A 33 -2.93 -11.93 -1.76
C VAL A 33 -1.45 -12.32 -1.84
N LEU A 34 -0.66 -11.67 -2.70
CA LEU A 34 0.78 -11.92 -2.81
C LEU A 34 1.58 -11.31 -1.64
N ALA A 35 1.12 -10.19 -1.07
CA ALA A 35 1.80 -9.47 -0.01
C ALA A 35 1.70 -10.16 1.36
N LEU A 36 0.59 -10.84 1.66
CA LEU A 36 0.39 -11.57 2.92
C LEU A 36 1.48 -12.61 3.21
N PRO A 37 1.78 -13.58 2.33
CA PRO A 37 2.83 -14.57 2.57
C PRO A 37 4.22 -13.93 2.64
N LEU A 38 4.48 -12.90 1.84
CA LEU A 38 5.75 -12.16 1.85
C LEU A 38 5.98 -11.45 3.20
N ALA A 39 4.95 -10.79 3.73
CA ALA A 39 5.01 -10.10 5.02
C ALA A 39 5.23 -11.09 6.19
N MET A 40 4.56 -12.24 6.16
CA MET A 40 4.78 -13.31 7.13
C MET A 40 6.21 -13.86 7.06
N ALA A 41 6.73 -14.07 5.85
CA ALA A 41 8.10 -14.55 5.64
C ALA A 41 9.15 -13.58 6.21
N PHE A 42 8.99 -12.28 5.96
CA PHE A 42 9.91 -11.27 6.52
C PHE A 42 9.85 -11.16 8.04
N ALA A 43 8.66 -11.31 8.64
CA ALA A 43 8.52 -11.34 10.08
C ALA A 43 9.27 -12.53 10.70
N ILE A 44 9.10 -13.73 10.13
CA ILE A 44 9.81 -14.94 10.57
C ILE A 44 11.33 -14.78 10.39
N ALA A 45 11.78 -14.27 9.25
CA ALA A 45 13.20 -14.02 8.98
C ALA A 45 13.83 -13.00 9.96
N SER A 46 13.02 -12.10 10.51
CA SER A 46 13.43 -11.11 11.51
C SER A 46 13.30 -11.60 12.96
N GLY A 47 12.95 -12.87 13.18
CA GLY A 47 12.75 -13.45 14.52
C GLY A 47 11.45 -13.00 15.21
N MET A 48 10.50 -12.43 14.48
CA MET A 48 9.20 -11.99 14.99
C MET A 48 8.09 -13.00 14.65
N SER A 49 6.95 -12.88 15.33
CA SER A 49 5.76 -13.65 14.98
C SER A 49 5.19 -13.22 13.62
N PRO A 50 4.60 -14.14 12.82
CA PRO A 50 4.00 -13.80 11.52
C PRO A 50 2.91 -12.72 11.63
N THR A 51 2.22 -12.65 12.77
CA THR A 51 1.20 -11.63 13.05
C THR A 51 1.77 -10.22 13.05
N ALA A 52 3.01 -10.02 13.50
CA ALA A 52 3.69 -8.73 13.44
C ALA A 52 3.93 -8.29 11.98
N GLY A 53 4.26 -9.22 11.09
CA GLY A 53 4.41 -8.95 9.66
C GLY A 53 3.11 -8.48 9.02
N ILE A 54 1.99 -9.14 9.33
CA ILE A 54 0.67 -8.77 8.83
C ILE A 54 0.27 -7.36 9.32
N TRP A 55 0.42 -7.09 10.62
CA TRP A 55 0.14 -5.75 11.17
C TRP A 55 0.97 -4.66 10.50
N THR A 56 2.26 -4.93 10.31
CA THR A 56 3.17 -4.01 9.62
C THR A 56 2.73 -3.78 8.18
N ALA A 57 2.38 -4.83 7.44
CA ALA A 57 1.94 -4.71 6.05
C ALA A 57 0.66 -3.87 5.92
N ILE A 58 -0.30 -4.03 6.83
CA ILE A 58 -1.54 -3.24 6.84
C ILE A 58 -1.23 -1.76 7.13
N VAL A 59 -0.51 -1.48 8.21
CA VAL A 59 -0.23 -0.10 8.63
C VAL A 59 0.66 0.61 7.60
N ALA A 60 1.73 -0.04 7.15
CA ALA A 60 2.62 0.51 6.14
C ALA A 60 1.89 0.71 4.80
N GLY A 61 1.06 -0.26 4.37
CA GLY A 61 0.27 -0.14 3.14
C GLY A 61 -0.67 1.07 3.16
N LEU A 62 -1.37 1.28 4.28
CA LEU A 62 -2.24 2.46 4.45
C LEU A 62 -1.45 3.77 4.44
N LEU A 63 -0.34 3.83 5.17
CA LEU A 63 0.50 5.02 5.21
C LEU A 63 1.10 5.34 3.84
N ILE A 64 1.60 4.33 3.11
CA ILE A 64 2.16 4.50 1.77
C ILE A 64 1.08 4.91 0.77
N SER A 65 -0.13 4.36 0.85
CA SER A 65 -1.24 4.76 -0.02
C SER A 65 -1.67 6.22 0.21
N LEU A 66 -1.70 6.68 1.48
CA LEU A 66 -2.09 8.04 1.83
C LEU A 66 -1.00 9.10 1.57
N LEU A 67 0.25 8.76 1.90
CA LEU A 67 1.38 9.69 1.90
C LEU A 67 2.32 9.52 0.71
N GLY A 68 2.08 8.50 -0.12
CA GLY A 68 2.92 8.14 -1.25
C GLY A 68 2.93 9.18 -2.36
N GLY A 69 4.04 9.23 -3.09
CA GLY A 69 4.21 10.06 -4.30
C GLY A 69 3.87 9.34 -5.60
N SER A 70 3.50 8.05 -5.53
CA SER A 70 3.20 7.23 -6.71
C SER A 70 1.71 6.96 -6.85
N ARG A 71 1.27 6.75 -8.10
CA ARG A 71 -0.10 6.35 -8.47
C ARG A 71 -0.24 4.83 -8.63
N VAL A 72 0.88 4.10 -8.62
CA VAL A 72 0.89 2.64 -8.75
C VAL A 72 0.28 1.95 -7.54
#